data_AF-A0A839UHF9-F1
#
_entry.id   AF-A0A839UHF9-F1
#
_cell.length_a   1.000
_cell.length_b   1.000
_cell.length_c   1.000
_cell.angle_alpha   90.00
_cell.angle_beta   90.00
_cell.angle_gamma   90.00
#
_symmetry.space_group_name_H-M   'P 1'
#
loop_
_entity.id
_entity.type
_entity.pdbx_description
1 polymer ?
#
loop_
_entity_poly.entity_id
_entity_poly.type
_entity_poly.pdbx_seq_one_letter_code
_entity_poly.pdbx_strand_id
1 'polypeptide(L)'
;MRELLRRLNDPDWEDLSDYVVHFTRKTIENDCAANIESILLQGSIDARTKFGVGRYYPGCEKAVCLSEVPILHLPPVTIRRGVFGIGFTKSFIFQLGGGPLFYLTGGRYEAIAALMKTAANDLDAPVWKLVPYIDQGSGAYDFDWEREWRVPGAIPVTPENVSFLFLPHSLHEDFRGYLRRKHSEGSMPLFDCPLIDPKWPKERIRECLR
;
A
#
# COMPACT_ATOMS: atom_id res chain seq x y z
N MET A 1 16.68 -9.99 -17.61
CA MET A 1 16.75 -8.98 -18.70
C MET A 1 15.68 -9.18 -19.78
N ARG A 2 15.35 -10.42 -20.17
CA ARG A 2 14.23 -10.70 -21.11
C ARG A 2 12.82 -10.44 -20.53
N GLU A 3 12.62 -10.55 -19.21
CA GLU A 3 11.33 -10.23 -18.56
C GLU A 3 11.04 -8.73 -18.44
N LEU A 4 12.06 -7.90 -18.18
CA LEU A 4 11.92 -6.44 -18.13
C LEU A 4 11.55 -5.83 -19.49
N LEU A 5 11.95 -6.48 -20.59
CA LEU A 5 11.61 -6.06 -21.96
C LEU A 5 10.17 -6.41 -22.37
N ARG A 6 9.48 -7.30 -21.64
CA ARG A 6 8.14 -7.77 -22.03
C ARG A 6 7.05 -6.74 -21.71
N ARG A 7 7.19 -5.99 -20.61
CA ARG A 7 6.31 -4.87 -20.23
C ARG A 7 6.26 -3.75 -21.27
N LEU A 8 7.36 -3.53 -22.01
CA LEU A 8 7.43 -2.50 -23.06
C LEU A 8 6.74 -2.92 -24.36
N ASN A 9 6.51 -4.22 -24.58
CA ASN A 9 6.07 -4.78 -25.87
C ASN A 9 4.69 -5.45 -25.83
N ASP A 10 4.03 -5.50 -24.67
CA ASP A 10 2.70 -6.09 -24.54
C ASP A 10 1.81 -5.21 -23.63
N PRO A 11 0.97 -4.34 -24.22
CA PRO A 11 0.05 -3.48 -23.45
C PRO A 11 -1.04 -4.27 -22.72
N ASP A 12 -1.18 -5.58 -23.00
CA ASP A 12 -2.11 -6.51 -22.35
C ASP A 12 -1.41 -7.38 -21.28
N TRP A 13 -0.16 -7.07 -20.92
CA TRP A 13 0.55 -7.74 -19.80
C TRP A 13 -0.03 -7.29 -18.44
N GLU A 14 -1.13 -7.92 -18.06
CA GLU A 14 -2.04 -7.54 -16.96
C GLU A 14 -1.66 -8.06 -15.56
N ASP A 15 -0.56 -8.82 -15.41
CA ASP A 15 -0.22 -9.45 -14.13
C ASP A 15 0.19 -8.42 -13.05
N LEU A 16 0.95 -7.38 -13.43
CA LEU A 16 1.54 -6.43 -12.47
C LEU A 16 0.95 -5.03 -12.65
N SER A 17 0.18 -4.57 -11.66
CA SER A 17 -0.27 -3.17 -11.58
C SER A 17 0.92 -2.22 -11.46
N ASP A 18 0.83 -1.00 -11.99
CA ASP A 18 1.82 0.05 -11.73
C ASP A 18 1.55 0.81 -10.42
N TYR A 19 0.50 0.41 -9.71
CA TYR A 19 0.03 1.05 -8.50
C TYR A 19 0.01 0.10 -7.31
N VAL A 20 0.15 0.70 -6.14
CA VAL A 20 -0.06 0.06 -4.84
C VAL A 20 -1.01 0.91 -4.02
N VAL A 21 -1.79 0.27 -3.18
CA VAL A 21 -2.91 0.91 -2.48
C VAL A 21 -2.77 0.76 -0.98
N HIS A 22 -2.90 1.88 -0.27
CA HIS A 22 -3.16 1.87 1.17
C HIS A 22 -4.66 1.76 1.41
N PHE A 23 -5.13 0.58 1.80
CA PHE A 23 -6.55 0.39 2.12
C PHE A 23 -6.87 0.88 3.53
N THR A 24 -7.97 1.63 3.66
CA THR A 24 -8.48 2.05 4.97
C THR A 24 -9.51 1.03 5.46
N ARG A 25 -9.33 0.60 6.70
CA ARG A 25 -10.27 -0.28 7.41
C ARG A 25 -11.03 0.51 8.46
N LYS A 26 -12.21 0.01 8.83
CA LYS A 26 -12.95 0.51 9.98
C LYS A 26 -12.10 0.31 11.24
N THR A 27 -11.96 1.35 12.05
CA THR A 27 -11.38 1.28 13.39
C THR A 27 -12.51 1.31 14.43
N ILE A 28 -12.15 1.30 15.71
CA ILE A 28 -13.11 1.46 16.80
C ILE A 28 -13.72 2.87 16.75
N GLU A 29 -12.90 3.88 16.43
CA GLU A 29 -13.31 5.29 16.45
C GLU A 29 -13.99 5.73 15.15
N ASN A 30 -13.56 5.20 14.00
CA ASN A 30 -13.91 5.74 12.68
C ASN A 30 -14.31 4.65 11.69
N ASP A 31 -15.23 4.98 10.79
CA ASP A 31 -15.47 4.16 9.61
C ASP A 31 -14.38 4.37 8.52
N CYS A 32 -14.46 3.60 7.44
CA CYS A 32 -13.45 3.66 6.37
C CYS A 32 -13.41 5.03 5.65
N ALA A 33 -14.55 5.72 5.55
CA ALA A 33 -14.66 7.02 4.89
C ALA A 33 -14.03 8.12 5.76
N ALA A 34 -14.36 8.15 7.05
CA ALA A 34 -13.73 9.05 8.01
C ALA A 34 -12.20 8.85 8.08
N ASN A 35 -11.71 7.61 7.94
CA ASN A 35 -10.28 7.34 7.92
C ASN A 35 -9.57 7.88 6.66
N ILE A 36 -10.17 7.75 5.47
CA ILE A 36 -9.56 8.32 4.26
C ILE A 36 -9.60 9.85 4.33
N GLU A 37 -10.70 10.44 4.80
CA GLU A 37 -10.81 11.89 5.02
C GLU A 37 -9.74 12.41 5.99
N SER A 38 -9.55 11.72 7.12
CA SER A 38 -8.53 12.08 8.11
C SER A 38 -7.13 12.06 7.52
N ILE A 39 -6.81 11.07 6.67
CA ILE A 39 -5.50 10.97 6.01
C ILE A 39 -5.30 12.13 5.02
N LEU A 40 -6.31 12.46 4.22
CA LEU A 40 -6.22 13.57 3.25
C LEU A 40 -6.08 14.93 3.94
N LEU A 41 -6.78 15.14 5.07
CA LEU A 41 -6.63 16.34 5.90
C LEU A 41 -5.26 16.42 6.56
N GLN A 42 -4.75 15.30 7.06
CA GLN A 42 -3.44 15.24 7.70
C GLN A 42 -2.30 15.41 6.70
N GLY A 43 -2.50 14.98 5.44
CA GLY A 43 -1.46 15.02 4.41
C GLY A 43 -0.37 13.97 4.60
N SER A 44 -0.57 12.96 5.46
CA SER A 44 0.36 11.84 5.65
C SER A 44 -0.35 10.56 6.04
N ILE A 45 0.25 9.42 5.65
CA ILE A 45 -0.02 8.11 6.24
C ILE A 45 1.16 7.76 7.14
N ASP A 46 0.97 7.79 8.46
CA ASP A 46 2.05 7.51 9.40
C ASP A 46 2.34 6.02 9.51
N ALA A 47 3.61 5.66 9.58
CA ALA A 47 4.03 4.32 9.97
C ALA A 47 3.76 4.09 11.48
N ARG A 48 2.63 3.45 11.80
CA ARG A 48 2.21 3.22 13.19
C ARG A 48 2.62 1.86 13.76
N THR A 49 2.89 0.89 12.89
CA THR A 49 3.07 -0.52 13.28
C THR A 49 4.41 -1.07 12.80
N LYS A 50 5.07 -1.88 13.64
CA LYS A 50 6.22 -2.69 13.23
C LYS A 50 5.71 -3.97 12.58
N PHE A 51 6.24 -4.29 11.40
CA PHE A 51 5.84 -5.45 10.60
C PHE A 51 6.99 -6.44 10.44
N GLY A 52 6.69 -7.60 9.83
CA GLY A 52 7.69 -8.57 9.46
C GLY A 52 8.23 -9.40 10.62
N VAL A 53 9.26 -10.19 10.33
CA VAL A 53 9.86 -11.16 11.26
C VAL A 53 10.54 -10.50 12.46
N GLY A 54 10.94 -9.24 12.33
CA GLY A 54 11.60 -8.49 13.40
C GLY A 54 10.69 -7.53 14.14
N ARG A 55 9.36 -7.61 13.98
CA ARG A 55 8.38 -6.72 14.64
C ARG A 55 8.56 -6.57 16.16
N TYR A 56 9.15 -7.57 16.81
CA TYR A 56 9.40 -7.62 18.26
C TYR A 56 10.76 -7.04 18.67
N TYR A 57 11.63 -6.72 17.72
CA TYR A 57 12.94 -6.16 17.99
C TYR A 57 12.89 -4.62 18.04
N PRO A 58 13.70 -3.99 18.92
CA PRO A 58 13.78 -2.54 18.99
C PRO A 58 14.27 -1.93 17.68
N GLY A 59 15.25 -2.56 17.02
CA GLY A 59 15.83 -2.09 15.75
C GLY A 59 14.87 -2.15 14.55
N CYS A 60 13.75 -2.88 14.63
CA CYS A 60 12.76 -2.87 13.56
C CYS A 60 12.01 -1.54 13.53
N GLU A 61 12.08 -0.85 12.40
CA GLU A 61 11.32 0.37 12.16
C GLU A 61 9.83 0.07 11.97
N LYS A 62 9.00 1.10 12.18
CA LYS A 62 7.59 1.04 11.82
C LYS A 62 7.47 1.27 10.31
N ALA A 63 6.47 0.65 9.69
CA ALA A 63 6.21 0.80 8.27
C ALA A 63 4.71 1.04 7.99
N VAL A 64 4.43 1.61 6.82
CA VAL A 64 3.11 1.61 6.20
C VAL A 64 2.94 0.34 5.37
N CYS A 65 1.76 -0.26 5.46
CA CYS A 65 1.36 -1.41 4.65
C CYS A 65 0.63 -0.92 3.39
N LEU A 66 1.04 -1.46 2.24
CA LEU A 66 0.39 -1.26 0.96
C LEU A 66 0.08 -2.63 0.35
N SER A 67 -0.89 -2.68 -0.55
CA SER A 67 -1.18 -3.86 -1.35
C SER A 67 -1.07 -3.50 -2.80
N GLU A 68 -0.25 -4.24 -3.53
CA GLU A 68 -0.35 -4.26 -4.99
C GLU A 68 -1.59 -5.06 -5.35
N VAL A 69 -2.45 -4.44 -6.13
CA VAL A 69 -3.68 -5.09 -6.59
C VAL A 69 -3.65 -5.07 -8.10
N PRO A 70 -3.44 -6.23 -8.75
CA PRO A 70 -3.72 -6.35 -10.17
C PRO A 70 -5.18 -5.96 -10.38
N ILE A 71 -5.46 -5.15 -11.41
CA ILE A 71 -6.82 -4.71 -11.72
C ILE A 71 -7.77 -5.92 -11.91
N LEU A 72 -7.23 -7.06 -12.37
CA LEU A 72 -7.94 -8.33 -12.52
C LEU A 72 -8.39 -9.00 -11.21
N HIS A 73 -7.74 -8.69 -10.09
CA HIS A 73 -7.92 -9.37 -8.81
C HIS A 73 -8.47 -8.44 -7.71
N LEU A 74 -9.10 -7.33 -8.09
CA LEU A 74 -9.73 -6.40 -7.14
C LEU A 74 -10.82 -7.03 -6.28
N PRO A 75 -11.74 -7.91 -6.77
CA PRO A 75 -12.85 -8.40 -5.94
C PRO A 75 -12.39 -9.17 -4.68
N PRO A 76 -11.47 -10.15 -4.74
CA PRO A 76 -10.93 -10.79 -3.54
C PRO A 76 -10.26 -9.82 -2.56
N VAL A 77 -9.54 -8.82 -3.07
CA VAL A 77 -8.86 -7.82 -2.24
C VAL A 77 -9.87 -6.91 -1.54
N THR A 78 -10.93 -6.47 -2.23
CA THR A 78 -11.96 -5.62 -1.62
C THR A 78 -12.70 -6.31 -0.47
N ILE A 79 -12.90 -7.63 -0.56
CA ILE A 79 -13.51 -8.43 0.52
C ILE A 79 -12.65 -8.38 1.78
N ARG A 80 -11.32 -8.41 1.64
CA ARG A 80 -10.38 -8.50 2.77
C ARG A 80 -9.89 -7.16 3.29
N ARG A 81 -9.59 -6.23 2.39
CA ARG A 81 -8.95 -4.96 2.71
C ARG A 81 -9.96 -3.82 2.85
N GLY A 82 -11.15 -4.00 2.28
CA GLY A 82 -12.21 -2.98 2.21
C GLY A 82 -12.28 -2.33 0.84
N VAL A 83 -13.23 -1.43 0.67
CA VAL A 83 -13.50 -0.72 -0.60
C VAL A 83 -12.96 0.70 -0.63
N PHE A 84 -12.29 1.12 0.44
CA PHE A 84 -11.69 2.46 0.56
C PHE A 84 -10.17 2.36 0.55
N GLY A 85 -9.51 3.27 -0.15
CA GLY A 85 -8.05 3.31 -0.16
C GLY A 85 -7.45 4.42 -1.00
N ILE A 86 -6.15 4.63 -0.84
CA ILE A 86 -5.38 5.65 -1.55
C ILE A 86 -4.35 4.96 -2.43
N GLY A 87 -4.40 5.22 -3.73
CA GLY A 87 -3.51 4.64 -4.72
C GLY A 87 -2.28 5.51 -4.99
N PHE A 88 -1.11 4.87 -5.09
CA PHE A 88 0.17 5.51 -5.38
C PHE A 88 0.87 4.77 -6.51
N THR A 89 1.68 5.47 -7.31
CA THR A 89 2.57 4.81 -8.27
C THR A 89 3.68 4.05 -7.54
N LYS A 90 4.07 2.88 -8.07
CA LYS A 90 5.21 2.13 -7.55
C LYS A 90 6.50 2.94 -7.58
N SER A 91 6.72 3.76 -8.61
CA SER A 91 7.90 4.61 -8.73
C SER A 91 8.02 5.60 -7.56
N PHE A 92 6.92 6.24 -7.17
CA PHE A 92 6.90 7.11 -6.00
C PHE A 92 7.20 6.32 -4.72
N ILE A 93 6.58 5.16 -4.55
CA ILE A 93 6.82 4.31 -3.35
C ILE A 93 8.26 3.82 -3.25
N PHE A 94 8.91 3.47 -4.38
CA PHE A 94 10.32 3.13 -4.40
C PHE A 94 11.23 4.29 -3.98
N GLN A 95 10.89 5.53 -4.35
CA GLN A 95 11.65 6.72 -3.94
C GLN A 95 11.59 6.96 -2.43
N LEU A 96 10.50 6.54 -1.78
CA LEU A 96 10.38 6.54 -0.31
C LEU A 96 11.11 5.35 0.34
N GLY A 97 11.85 4.57 -0.43
CA GLY A 97 12.53 3.36 0.03
C GLY A 97 11.62 2.15 0.13
N GLY A 98 10.32 2.27 -0.16
CA GLY A 98 9.35 1.19 -0.07
C GLY A 98 9.54 0.11 -1.13
N GLY A 99 8.91 -1.04 -0.92
CA GLY A 99 9.07 -2.19 -1.80
C GLY A 99 8.20 -3.39 -1.44
N PRO A 100 8.24 -4.45 -2.27
CA PRO A 100 7.48 -5.67 -2.04
C PRO A 100 7.97 -6.43 -0.80
N LEU A 101 7.04 -7.12 -0.13
CA LEU A 101 7.30 -8.02 0.97
C LEU A 101 7.76 -9.39 0.44
N PHE A 102 8.70 -10.01 1.15
CA PHE A 102 9.22 -11.35 0.89
C PHE A 102 8.84 -12.30 2.01
N TYR A 103 8.14 -13.38 1.67
CA TYR A 103 7.84 -14.45 2.61
C TYR A 103 8.99 -15.46 2.63
N LEU A 104 9.57 -15.69 3.80
CA LEU A 104 10.62 -16.70 4.01
C LEU A 104 10.08 -17.92 4.74
N THR A 105 10.63 -19.08 4.39
CA THR A 105 10.29 -20.39 4.97
C THR A 105 11.55 -21.23 5.15
N GLY A 106 11.50 -22.19 6.08
CA GLY A 106 12.59 -23.14 6.37
C GLY A 106 13.91 -22.47 6.72
N GLY A 107 15.02 -23.00 6.21
CA GLY A 107 16.38 -22.50 6.50
C GLY A 107 16.61 -21.02 6.15
N ARG A 108 15.84 -20.44 5.20
CA ARG A 108 15.92 -19.00 4.89
C ARG A 108 15.37 -18.14 6.02
N TYR A 109 14.27 -18.58 6.63
CA TYR A 109 13.72 -17.94 7.82
C TYR A 109 14.67 -18.09 9.01
N GLU A 110 15.26 -19.26 9.21
CA GLU A 110 16.25 -19.50 10.27
C GLU A 110 17.48 -18.60 10.11
N ALA A 111 17.97 -18.40 8.88
CA ALA A 111 19.08 -17.52 8.60
C ALA A 111 18.78 -16.05 8.98
N ILE A 112 17.63 -15.51 8.58
CA ILE A 112 17.28 -14.13 8.95
C ILE A 112 17.07 -14.00 10.46
N ALA A 113 16.49 -15.01 11.11
CA ALA A 113 16.32 -15.04 12.57
C ALA A 113 17.67 -15.04 13.30
N ALA A 114 18.66 -15.80 12.82
CA ALA A 114 20.01 -15.80 13.37
C ALA A 114 20.70 -14.43 13.21
N LEU A 115 20.57 -13.80 12.04
CA LEU A 115 21.11 -12.46 11.80
C LEU A 115 20.50 -11.42 12.74
N MET A 116 19.16 -11.42 12.92
CA MET A 116 18.47 -10.53 13.86
C MET A 116 18.92 -10.76 15.31
N LYS A 117 19.10 -12.02 15.71
CA LYS A 117 19.55 -12.37 17.06
C LYS A 117 20.96 -11.85 17.34
N THR A 118 21.88 -11.99 16.39
CA THR A 118 23.25 -11.45 16.50
C THR A 118 23.23 -9.92 16.57
N ALA A 119 22.34 -9.29 15.80
CA ALA A 119 22.19 -7.84 15.74
C ALA A 119 21.36 -7.23 16.89
N ALA A 120 20.85 -8.02 17.83
CA ALA A 120 19.83 -7.57 18.80
C ALA A 120 20.22 -6.32 19.62
N ASN A 121 21.53 -6.14 19.88
CA ASN A 121 22.08 -5.01 20.63
C ASN A 121 22.74 -3.94 19.74
N ASP A 122 22.76 -4.14 18.42
CA ASP A 122 23.29 -3.19 17.43
C ASP A 122 22.13 -2.71 16.57
N LEU A 123 21.56 -1.56 16.94
CA LEU A 123 20.39 -0.99 16.26
C LEU A 123 20.71 -0.45 14.86
N ASP A 124 21.99 -0.26 14.53
CA ASP A 124 22.45 0.21 13.22
C ASP A 124 22.80 -0.95 12.27
N ALA A 125 22.70 -2.19 12.76
CA ALA A 125 22.99 -3.38 11.97
C ALA A 125 22.16 -3.41 10.67
N PRO A 126 22.78 -3.72 9.50
CA PRO A 126 22.10 -3.67 8.20
C PRO A 126 20.85 -4.55 8.09
N VAL A 127 20.74 -5.60 8.91
CA VAL A 127 19.57 -6.49 8.93
C VAL A 127 18.27 -5.73 9.21
N TRP A 128 18.32 -4.66 10.02
CA TRP A 128 17.14 -3.87 10.37
C TRP A 128 16.54 -3.11 9.19
N LYS A 129 17.34 -2.82 8.15
CA LYS A 129 16.85 -2.22 6.89
C LYS A 129 16.07 -3.22 6.03
N LEU A 130 16.30 -4.52 6.19
CA LEU A 130 15.67 -5.58 5.41
C LEU A 130 14.40 -6.11 6.07
N VAL A 131 14.41 -6.18 7.40
CA VAL A 131 13.36 -6.80 8.22
C VAL A 131 11.94 -6.30 7.94
N PRO A 132 11.67 -4.99 7.70
CA PRO A 132 10.33 -4.52 7.36
C PRO A 132 9.75 -5.22 6.13
N TYR A 133 10.59 -5.67 5.20
CA TYR A 133 10.24 -6.35 3.95
C TYR A 133 10.22 -7.86 4.04
N ILE A 134 10.44 -8.45 5.23
CA ILE A 134 10.54 -9.90 5.38
C ILE A 134 9.47 -10.35 6.36
N ASP A 135 8.60 -11.28 5.96
CA ASP A 135 7.68 -11.96 6.86
C ASP A 135 7.83 -13.48 6.77
N GLN A 136 7.26 -14.18 7.75
CA GLN A 136 7.23 -15.63 7.73
C GLN A 136 6.06 -16.09 6.87
N GLY A 137 6.33 -16.87 5.82
CA GLY A 137 5.27 -17.52 5.05
C GLY A 137 4.53 -18.51 5.95
N SER A 138 3.23 -18.31 6.16
CA SER A 138 2.43 -19.30 6.88
C SER A 138 2.05 -20.41 5.89
N GLY A 139 2.45 -21.65 6.16
CA GLY A 139 2.07 -22.80 5.31
C GLY A 139 0.55 -23.09 5.25
N ALA A 140 -0.27 -22.29 5.95
CA ALA A 140 -1.72 -22.39 6.00
C ALA A 140 -2.44 -21.50 4.98
N TYR A 141 -1.75 -20.49 4.42
CA TYR A 141 -2.36 -19.56 3.47
C TYR A 141 -1.36 -19.09 2.42
N ASP A 142 -1.72 -19.28 1.15
CA ASP A 142 -0.90 -18.87 0.03
C ASP A 142 -1.07 -17.38 -0.25
N PHE A 143 -0.10 -16.58 0.19
CA PHE A 143 0.00 -15.15 -0.11
C PHE A 143 0.64 -14.88 -1.48
N ASP A 144 1.04 -15.90 -2.25
CA ASP A 144 1.79 -15.72 -3.50
C ASP A 144 1.03 -14.89 -4.54
N TRP A 145 -0.30 -14.76 -4.41
CA TRP A 145 -1.14 -13.92 -5.26
C TRP A 145 -1.41 -12.50 -4.71
N GLU A 146 -1.36 -12.27 -3.39
CA GLU A 146 -1.47 -10.92 -2.79
C GLU A 146 -0.07 -10.35 -2.59
N ARG A 147 0.35 -9.47 -3.50
CA ARG A 147 1.65 -8.79 -3.38
C ARG A 147 1.57 -7.67 -2.34
N GLU A 148 1.94 -7.97 -1.10
CA GLU A 148 2.07 -6.95 -0.04
C GLU A 148 3.32 -6.10 -0.25
N TRP A 149 3.21 -4.82 0.11
CA TRP A 149 4.28 -3.84 0.05
C TRP A 149 4.44 -3.15 1.40
N ARG A 150 5.64 -2.64 1.64
CA ARG A 150 6.03 -1.98 2.89
C ARG A 150 6.76 -0.69 2.56
N VAL A 151 6.52 0.34 3.36
CA VAL A 151 7.27 1.60 3.31
C VAL A 151 7.69 1.96 4.73
N PRO A 152 8.98 1.87 5.09
CA PRO A 152 9.49 2.36 6.36
C PRO A 152 9.23 3.86 6.48
N GLY A 153 8.70 4.28 7.64
CA GLY A 153 8.33 5.68 7.84
C GLY A 153 7.02 6.10 7.16
N ALA A 154 6.72 7.40 7.24
CA ALA A 154 5.45 7.94 6.76
C ALA A 154 5.43 8.15 5.24
N ILE A 155 4.25 8.04 4.65
CA ILE A 155 4.02 8.38 3.23
C ILE A 155 3.38 9.77 3.18
N PRO A 156 3.98 10.77 2.50
CA PRO A 156 3.33 12.05 2.28
C PRO A 156 2.16 11.89 1.30
N VAL A 157 1.02 12.48 1.66
CA VAL A 157 -0.22 12.44 0.88
C VAL A 157 -0.49 13.83 0.34
N THR A 158 -0.11 14.04 -0.92
CA THR A 158 -0.30 15.30 -1.65
C THR A 158 -0.98 15.02 -2.98
N PRO A 159 -1.62 16.02 -3.61
CA PRO A 159 -2.26 15.82 -4.92
C PRO A 159 -1.33 15.26 -5.99
N GLU A 160 -0.04 15.56 -5.93
CA GLU A 160 0.96 15.12 -6.91
C GLU A 160 1.30 13.64 -6.77
N ASN A 161 1.24 13.10 -5.55
CA ASN A 161 1.67 11.73 -5.27
C ASN A 161 0.49 10.74 -5.24
N VAL A 162 -0.73 11.22 -4.99
CA VAL A 162 -1.95 10.41 -5.02
C VAL A 162 -2.42 10.22 -6.45
N SER A 163 -2.40 8.97 -6.92
CA SER A 163 -2.83 8.63 -8.28
C SER A 163 -4.34 8.48 -8.40
N PHE A 164 -5.01 7.96 -7.37
CA PHE A 164 -6.47 7.79 -7.33
C PHE A 164 -6.94 7.49 -5.90
N LEU A 165 -8.25 7.56 -5.69
CA LEU A 165 -8.91 7.11 -4.47
C LEU A 165 -9.91 6.00 -4.78
N PHE A 166 -9.87 4.93 -3.98
CA PHE A 166 -10.91 3.91 -3.98
C PHE A 166 -12.01 4.27 -2.99
N LEU A 167 -13.26 4.17 -3.46
CA LEU A 167 -14.49 4.28 -2.67
C LEU A 167 -15.71 3.89 -3.54
N PRO A 168 -16.82 3.42 -2.94
CA PRO A 168 -18.04 3.08 -3.67
C PRO A 168 -18.53 4.20 -4.57
N HIS A 169 -19.00 3.86 -5.78
CA HIS A 169 -19.46 4.84 -6.77
C HIS A 169 -20.57 5.76 -6.24
N SER A 170 -21.47 5.21 -5.43
CA SER A 170 -22.57 5.96 -4.81
C SER A 170 -22.11 7.13 -3.93
N LEU A 171 -20.83 7.15 -3.52
CA LEU A 171 -20.27 8.21 -2.68
C LEU A 171 -19.43 9.21 -3.48
N HIS A 172 -19.25 9.02 -4.79
CA HIS A 172 -18.31 9.84 -5.59
C HIS A 172 -18.71 11.32 -5.61
N GLU A 173 -19.99 11.62 -5.79
CA GLU A 173 -20.48 13.00 -5.85
C GLU A 173 -20.31 13.72 -4.51
N ASP A 174 -20.80 13.11 -3.42
CA ASP A 174 -20.68 13.64 -2.06
C ASP A 174 -19.21 13.84 -1.67
N PHE A 175 -18.35 12.87 -1.99
CA PHE A 175 -16.93 12.94 -1.68
C PHE A 175 -16.22 14.05 -2.49
N ARG A 176 -16.57 14.24 -3.78
CA ARG A 176 -16.09 15.40 -4.56
C ARG A 176 -16.53 16.72 -3.94
N GLY A 177 -17.78 16.80 -3.47
CA GLY A 177 -18.29 17.96 -2.74
C GLY A 177 -17.47 18.24 -1.48
N TYR A 178 -17.18 17.20 -0.71
CA TYR A 178 -16.31 17.27 0.47
C TYR A 178 -14.92 17.81 0.14
N LEU A 179 -14.24 17.24 -0.87
CA LEU A 179 -12.88 17.65 -1.27
C LEU A 179 -12.83 19.12 -1.68
N ARG A 180 -13.79 19.57 -2.51
CA ARG A 180 -13.89 20.97 -2.95
C ARG A 180 -14.16 21.92 -1.79
N ARG A 181 -15.06 21.54 -0.90
CA ARG A 181 -15.39 22.33 0.29
C ARG A 181 -14.17 22.49 1.19
N LYS A 182 -13.50 21.40 1.56
CA LYS A 182 -12.29 21.44 2.39
C LYS A 182 -11.15 22.24 1.77
N HIS A 183 -10.99 22.17 0.47
CA HIS A 183 -10.06 23.03 -0.26
C HIS A 183 -10.46 24.51 -0.19
N SER A 184 -11.73 24.85 -0.42
CA SER A 184 -12.21 26.24 -0.34
C SER A 184 -12.11 26.83 1.07
N GLU A 185 -12.22 25.99 2.10
CA GLU A 185 -12.00 26.33 3.51
C GLU A 185 -10.50 26.51 3.85
N GLY A 186 -9.58 26.21 2.91
CA GLY A 186 -8.14 26.24 3.14
C GLY A 186 -7.63 25.12 4.07
N SER A 187 -8.44 24.09 4.31
CA SER A 187 -8.10 23.01 5.26
C SER A 187 -7.13 21.98 4.69
N MET A 188 -7.12 21.78 3.38
CA MET A 188 -6.24 20.83 2.68
C MET A 188 -6.16 21.18 1.18
N PRO A 189 -5.15 20.71 0.43
CA PRO A 189 -5.10 20.93 -1.01
C PRO A 189 -6.22 20.17 -1.75
N LEU A 190 -6.52 20.58 -2.99
CA LEU A 190 -7.54 19.92 -3.79
C LEU A 190 -7.00 18.61 -4.37
N PHE A 191 -7.61 17.49 -4.01
CA PHE A 191 -7.36 16.19 -4.62
C PHE A 191 -8.28 15.96 -5.82
N ASP A 192 -7.84 16.34 -7.02
CA ASP A 192 -8.62 16.17 -8.26
C ASP A 192 -8.33 14.83 -8.99
N CYS A 193 -7.60 13.92 -8.35
CA CYS A 193 -7.34 12.58 -8.87
C CYS A 193 -8.63 11.76 -9.08
N PRO A 194 -8.64 10.72 -9.94
CA PRO A 194 -9.79 9.85 -10.15
C PRO A 194 -10.36 9.22 -8.87
N LEU A 195 -11.70 9.20 -8.76
CA LEU A 195 -12.41 8.36 -7.78
C LEU A 195 -12.85 7.10 -8.49
N ILE A 196 -12.47 5.95 -7.96
CA ILE A 196 -12.70 4.65 -8.59
C ILE A 196 -13.48 3.77 -7.61
N ASP A 197 -14.57 3.17 -8.09
CA ASP A 197 -15.19 2.07 -7.35
C ASP A 197 -14.40 0.80 -7.64
N PRO A 198 -13.80 0.16 -6.62
CA PRO A 198 -13.01 -1.04 -6.83
C PRO A 198 -13.87 -2.25 -7.26
N LYS A 199 -15.20 -2.12 -7.30
CA LYS A 199 -16.14 -3.12 -7.85
C LYS A 199 -16.51 -2.90 -9.32
N TRP A 200 -16.02 -1.84 -9.95
CA TRP A 200 -16.27 -1.63 -11.38
C TRP A 200 -15.63 -2.73 -12.26
N PRO A 201 -16.14 -2.93 -13.48
CA PRO A 201 -15.46 -3.74 -14.48
C PRO A 201 -14.03 -3.24 -14.72
N LYS A 202 -13.11 -4.17 -14.96
CA LYS A 202 -11.67 -3.89 -15.12
C LYS A 202 -11.38 -2.86 -16.22
N GLU A 203 -12.17 -2.88 -17.29
CA GLU A 203 -12.03 -1.99 -18.45
C GLU A 203 -12.29 -0.53 -18.03
N ARG A 204 -13.33 -0.31 -17.23
CA ARG A 204 -13.67 1.01 -16.71
C ARG A 204 -12.60 1.53 -15.75
N ILE A 205 -12.07 0.66 -14.88
CA ILE A 205 -10.98 1.03 -13.97
C ILE A 205 -9.73 1.43 -14.76
N ARG A 206 -9.41 0.69 -15.83
CA ARG A 206 -8.28 1.00 -16.72
C ARG A 206 -8.43 2.35 -17.40
N GLU A 207 -9.61 2.66 -17.92
CA GLU A 207 -9.88 3.96 -18.55
C GLU A 207 -9.66 5.12 -17.58
N CYS A 208 -9.98 4.95 -16.31
CA CYS A 208 -9.73 5.97 -15.27
C CYS A 208 -8.26 6.12 -14.88
N LEU A 209 -7.41 5.12 -15.16
CA LEU A 209 -5.99 5.11 -14.77
C LEU A 209 -5.03 5.41 -15.94
N ARG A 210 -5.56 5.65 -17.15
CA ARG A 210 -4.79 6.00 -18.34
C ARG A 210 -4.38 7.47 -18.38
#